data_AF-A0A7X7UUP3-F1
#
_entry.id   AF-A0A7X7UUP3-F1
#
_cell.length_a   1.000
_cell.length_b   1.000
_cell.length_c   1.000
_cell.angle_alpha   90.00
_cell.angle_beta   90.00
_cell.angle_gamma   90.00
#
_symmetry.space_group_name_H-M   'P 1'
#
loop_
_entity.id
_entity.type
_entity.pdbx_description
1 polymer ?
#
loop_
_entity_poly.entity_id
_entity_poly.type
_entity_poly.pdbx_seq_one_letter_code
_entity_poly.pdbx_strand_id
1 'polypeptide(L)' 'MIKQNSKITAAEISKRLNISLSTAKRRIKALKEKGRIVRVGSDKTGHWKVCD' A
#
# COMPACT_ATOMS: atom_id res chain seq x y z
N MET A 1 -7.71 -0.90 -22.45
CA MET A 1 -6.62 -1.51 -21.65
C MET A 1 -6.14 -0.50 -20.61
N ILE A 2 -6.70 -0.51 -19.40
CA ILE A 2 -6.31 0.42 -18.33
C ILE A 2 -5.89 -0.44 -17.13
N LYS A 3 -4.68 -0.98 -17.17
CA LYS A 3 -4.02 -1.57 -16.00
C LYS A 3 -3.58 -0.41 -15.11
N GLN A 4 -4.51 0.17 -14.36
CA GLN A 4 -4.17 1.17 -13.35
C GLN A 4 -3.20 0.55 -12.36
N ASN A 5 -2.00 1.15 -12.29
CA ASN A 5 -0.89 0.75 -11.45
C ASN A 5 -1.32 0.40 -10.02
N SER A 6 -1.60 -0.88 -9.76
CA SER A 6 -1.96 -1.36 -8.42
C SER A 6 -0.74 -1.43 -7.48
N LYS A 7 0.36 -0.73 -7.78
CA LYS A 7 1.60 -0.71 -6.99
C LYS A 7 1.52 0.45 -6.01
N ILE A 8 0.84 0.24 -4.89
CA ILE A 8 0.72 1.24 -3.84
C ILE A 8 1.87 1.04 -2.85
N THR A 9 2.81 1.96 -2.78
CA THR A 9 3.88 1.93 -1.76
C THR A 9 3.43 2.66 -0.51
N ALA A 10 4.07 2.42 0.66
CA ALA A 10 3.75 3.16 1.88
C ALA A 10 3.85 4.70 1.71
N ALA A 11 4.81 5.15 0.90
CA ALA A 11 4.95 6.54 0.50
C ALA A 11 3.78 7.05 -0.38
N GLU A 12 3.28 6.20 -1.29
CA GLU A 12 2.13 6.52 -2.15
C GLU A 12 0.85 6.65 -1.32
N ILE A 13 0.67 5.80 -0.30
CA ILE A 13 -0.44 5.86 0.66
C ILE A 13 -0.37 7.15 1.46
N SER A 14 0.82 7.47 1.98
CA SER A 14 1.05 8.71 2.72
C SER A 14 0.72 9.93 1.85
N LYS A 15 1.15 9.94 0.58
CA LYS A 15 0.83 11.00 -0.39
C LYS A 15 -0.66 11.08 -0.71
N ARG A 16 -1.30 9.97 -1.10
CA ARG A 16 -2.71 9.95 -1.52
C ARG A 16 -3.67 10.30 -0.39
N LEU A 17 -3.40 9.80 0.81
CA LEU A 17 -4.24 10.06 1.97
C LEU A 17 -3.83 11.32 2.73
N ASN A 18 -2.75 12.01 2.31
CA ASN A 18 -2.18 13.18 2.98
C ASN A 18 -2.02 12.97 4.50
N ILE A 19 -1.47 11.80 4.86
CA ILE A 19 -1.27 11.38 6.24
C ILE A 19 0.21 11.19 6.53
N SER A 20 0.63 11.50 7.75
CA SER A 20 1.99 11.26 8.24
C SER A 20 2.39 9.80 8.05
N LEU A 21 3.69 9.54 7.79
CA LEU A 21 4.24 8.18 7.60
C LEU A 21 3.83 7.20 8.71
N SER A 22 3.76 7.68 9.96
CA SER A 22 3.32 6.91 11.13
C SER A 22 1.88 6.42 10.98
N THR A 23 0.98 7.32 10.58
CA THR A 23 -0.43 7.02 10.31
C THR A 23 -0.58 6.15 9.07
N ALA A 24 0.21 6.38 8.03
CA ALA A 24 0.25 5.55 6.83
C ALA A 24 0.62 4.10 7.17
N LYS A 25 1.69 3.87 7.96
CA LYS A 25 2.07 2.53 8.45
C LYS A 25 0.94 1.87 9.24
N ARG A 26 0.29 2.60 10.15
CA ARG A 26 -0.84 2.08 10.93
C ARG A 26 -2.01 1.68 10.02
N ARG A 27 -2.36 2.51 9.04
CA ARG A 27 -3.41 2.23 8.06
C ARG A 27 -3.04 1.06 7.14
N ILE A 28 -1.79 0.96 6.71
CA ILE A 28 -1.28 -0.18 5.93
C ILE A 28 -1.43 -1.47 6.72
N LYS A 29 -1.09 -1.47 8.01
CA LYS A 29 -1.28 -2.62 8.88
C LYS A 29 -2.76 -3.01 8.95
N ALA A 30 -3.65 -2.04 9.18
CA ALA A 30 -5.09 -2.28 9.20
C ALA A 30 -5.65 -2.78 7.85
N LEU A 31 -5.15 -2.25 6.72
CA LEU A 31 -5.53 -2.68 5.37
C LEU A 31 -5.03 -4.10 5.07
N LYS A 32 -3.84 -4.45 5.56
CA LYS A 32 -3.28 -5.80 5.48
C LYS A 32 -4.12 -6.78 6.30
N GLU A 33 -4.49 -6.41 7.53
CA GLU A 33 -5.36 -7.22 8.40
C GLU A 33 -6.76 -7.39 7.79
N LYS A 34 -7.26 -6.37 7.10
CA LYS A 34 -8.51 -6.45 6.32
C LYS A 34 -8.38 -7.22 5.01
N GLY A 35 -7.19 -7.72 4.65
CA GLY A 35 -6.95 -8.44 3.39
C GLY A 35 -7.05 -7.58 2.13
N ARG A 36 -7.11 -6.24 2.25
CA ARG A 36 -7.29 -5.32 1.12
C ARG A 36 -5.99 -5.06 0.36
N ILE A 37 -4.85 -5.24 1.02
CA ILE A 37 -3.53 -5.10 0.41
C ILE A 37 -2.64 -6.30 0.72
N VAL A 38 -1.88 -6.73 -0.28
CA VAL A 38 -0.91 -7.82 -0.18
C VAL A 38 0.48 -7.30 -0.54
N ARG A 39 1.50 -7.71 0.22
CA ARG A 39 2.88 -7.35 -0.12
C ARG A 39 3.34 -8.21 -1.29
N VAL A 40 3.77 -7.58 -2.37
CA VAL A 40 4.26 -8.24 -3.58
C VAL A 40 5.67 -7.75 -3.86
N GLY A 41 6.65 -8.67 -3.86
CA GLY A 41 8.05 -8.41 -4.15
C GLY A 41 9.00 -8.61 -2.97
N SER A 42 10.30 -8.52 -3.24
CA SER A 42 11.39 -8.78 -2.28
C SER A 42 11.47 -7.75 -1.16
N ASP A 43 12.13 -8.11 -0.06
CA ASP A 43 12.23 -7.31 1.16
C ASP A 43 12.65 -5.84 0.92
N LYS A 44 13.50 -5.60 -0.09
CA LYS A 44 14.04 -4.29 -0.48
C LYS A 44 13.23 -3.51 -1.53
N THR A 45 12.41 -4.17 -2.35
CA THR A 45 11.68 -3.52 -3.48
C THR A 45 10.19 -3.87 -3.52
N GLY A 46 9.69 -4.51 -2.46
CA GLY A 46 8.30 -4.92 -2.34
C GLY A 46 7.36 -3.72 -2.38
N HIS A 47 6.32 -3.84 -3.20
CA HIS A 47 5.22 -2.90 -3.28
C HIS A 47 3.97 -3.52 -2.65
N TRP A 48 3.02 -2.71 -2.21
CA TRP A 48 1.73 -3.24 -1.80
C TRP A 48 0.81 -3.27 -3.02
N LYS A 49 0.27 -4.45 -3.30
CA LYS A 49 -0.77 -4.63 -4.30
C LYS A 49 -2.12 -4.51 -3.62
N VAL A 50 -2.99 -3.64 -4.12
CA VAL A 50 -4.39 -3.60 -3.69
C VAL A 50 -5.12 -4.75 -4.38
N CYS A 51 -5.76 -5.59 -3.59
CA CYS A 51 -6.76 -6.54 -4.04
C CYS A 51 -8.10 -5.91 -3.70
N ASP A 52 -8.72 -5.24 -4.68
CA ASP A 52 -10.13 -4.86 -4.59
C ASP A 52 -10.98 -5.91 -5.30
#